data_AF-A0A5N7MXU0-F1
#
_entry.id   AF-A0A5N7MXU0-F1
#
_cell.length_a   1.000
_cell.length_b   1.000
_cell.length_c   1.000
_cell.angle_alpha   90.00
_cell.angle_beta   90.00
_cell.angle_gamma   90.00
#
_symmetry.space_group_name_H-M   'P 1'
#
loop_
_entity.id
_entity.type
_entity.pdbx_description
1 polymer ?
#
loop_
_entity_poly.entity_id
_entity_poly.type
_entity_poly.pdbx_seq_one_letter_code
_entity_poly.pdbx_strand_id
1 'polypeptide(L)'
;VPEEVCFTTKPKLGQALLRRAFAAGVPCAWVVGDCLYGADHQTRRLIEAHGRGYVLAVTSAQRLGLKPVEDWLEDVPARGWARLSAGEGAKGPRLYDWAYLPYGIPPTGWKSGLLIRRKKGRPHQFTFYLTWAPVDTPLSTLVRIAGMRWRIESCFEEAKGETGLDEYEVRSWTGWHRHITLSMLAHA
;
A
#
# COMPACT_ATOMS: atom_id res chain seq x y z
N VAL A 1 -18.45 -21.27 -11.56
CA VAL A 1 -17.34 -21.16 -10.58
C VAL A 1 -17.26 -22.52 -9.87
N PRO A 2 -16.07 -23.08 -9.61
CA PRO A 2 -15.94 -24.36 -8.92
C PRO A 2 -16.59 -24.28 -7.53
N GLU A 3 -17.18 -25.39 -7.07
CA GLU A 3 -17.95 -25.44 -5.83
C GLU A 3 -17.08 -25.16 -4.59
N GLU A 4 -15.79 -25.47 -4.68
CA GLU A 4 -14.80 -25.22 -3.64
C GLU A 4 -14.42 -23.74 -3.46
N VAL A 5 -14.78 -22.86 -4.42
CA VAL A 5 -14.47 -21.43 -4.35
C VAL A 5 -15.55 -20.72 -3.53
N CYS A 6 -15.31 -20.61 -2.23
CA CYS A 6 -16.17 -19.87 -1.31
C CYS A 6 -15.88 -18.37 -1.30
N PHE A 7 -16.89 -17.57 -0.94
CA PHE A 7 -16.73 -16.14 -0.72
C PHE A 7 -15.60 -15.86 0.29
N THR A 8 -14.68 -14.98 -0.11
CA THR A 8 -13.54 -14.58 0.71
C THR A 8 -13.42 -13.06 0.67
N THR A 9 -13.18 -12.45 1.82
CA THR A 9 -13.03 -10.99 1.90
C THR A 9 -11.75 -10.54 1.19
N LYS A 10 -11.77 -9.31 0.66
CA LYS A 10 -10.61 -8.73 -0.03
C LYS A 10 -9.31 -8.76 0.80
N PRO A 11 -9.28 -8.46 2.12
CA PRO A 11 -8.07 -8.62 2.92
C PRO A 11 -7.56 -10.06 2.98
N LYS A 12 -8.46 -11.05 3.15
CA LYS A 12 -8.09 -12.47 3.17
C LYS A 12 -7.51 -12.93 1.83
N LEU A 13 -8.06 -12.46 0.70
CA LEU A 13 -7.50 -12.69 -0.63
C LEU A 13 -6.08 -12.08 -0.74
N GLY A 14 -5.90 -10.83 -0.29
CA GLY A 14 -4.58 -10.18 -0.26
C GLY A 14 -3.56 -10.93 0.60
N GLN A 15 -3.96 -11.41 1.78
CA GLN A 15 -3.11 -12.23 2.64
C GLN A 15 -2.71 -13.55 1.95
N ALA A 16 -3.64 -14.20 1.24
CA ALA A 16 -3.33 -15.42 0.49
C ALA A 16 -2.32 -15.15 -0.64
N LEU A 17 -2.45 -14.03 -1.36
CA LEU A 17 -1.48 -13.59 -2.36
C LEU A 17 -0.10 -13.34 -1.75
N LEU A 18 -0.04 -12.63 -0.62
CA LEU A 18 1.21 -12.37 0.10
C LEU A 18 1.88 -13.67 0.55
N ARG A 19 1.13 -14.59 1.18
CA ARG A 19 1.66 -15.90 1.59
C ARG A 19 2.25 -16.67 0.41
N ARG A 20 1.54 -16.71 -0.72
CA ARG A 20 2.02 -17.36 -1.95
C ARG A 20 3.30 -16.70 -2.48
N ALA A 21 3.33 -15.38 -2.56
CA ALA A 21 4.50 -14.65 -3.04
C ALA A 21 5.73 -14.87 -2.14
N PHE A 22 5.54 -14.85 -0.82
CA PHE A 22 6.62 -15.09 0.13
C PHE A 22 7.11 -16.54 0.10
N ALA A 23 6.20 -17.51 0.05
CA ALA A 23 6.55 -18.93 -0.08
C ALA A 23 7.28 -19.24 -1.38
N ALA A 24 6.93 -18.55 -2.47
CA ALA A 24 7.60 -18.66 -3.77
C ALA A 24 8.94 -17.89 -3.85
N GLY A 25 9.34 -17.18 -2.78
CA GLY A 25 10.60 -16.43 -2.75
C GLY A 25 10.61 -15.20 -3.66
N VAL A 26 9.45 -14.64 -4.01
CA VAL A 26 9.36 -13.44 -4.84
C VAL A 26 10.17 -12.30 -4.19
N PRO A 27 11.18 -11.73 -4.89
CA PRO A 27 12.00 -10.66 -4.33
C PRO A 27 11.16 -9.42 -4.02
N CYS A 28 10.91 -9.19 -2.73
CA CYS A 28 10.10 -8.07 -2.26
C CYS A 28 10.62 -7.59 -0.92
N ALA A 29 11.01 -6.32 -0.83
CA ALA A 29 11.41 -5.68 0.42
C ALA A 29 10.26 -4.92 1.11
N TRP A 30 9.25 -4.52 0.33
CA TRP A 30 8.18 -3.61 0.78
C TRP A 30 6.82 -4.02 0.25
N VAL A 31 5.81 -3.97 1.12
CA VAL A 31 4.40 -4.09 0.75
C VAL A 31 3.73 -2.71 0.83
N VAL A 32 3.04 -2.31 -0.23
CA VAL A 32 2.24 -1.09 -0.28
C VAL A 32 0.79 -1.44 -0.59
N GLY A 33 -0.17 -0.75 0.02
CA GLY A 33 -1.58 -1.10 -0.10
C GLY A 33 -2.53 0.03 0.29
N ASP A 34 -3.80 -0.17 -0.07
CA ASP A 34 -4.90 0.74 0.28
C ASP A 34 -5.35 0.59 1.75
N CYS A 35 -6.34 1.41 2.14
CA CYS A 35 -6.85 1.44 3.51
C CYS A 35 -7.53 0.16 3.97
N LEU A 36 -8.03 -0.65 3.05
CA LEU A 36 -8.70 -1.90 3.38
C LEU A 36 -7.69 -2.94 3.88
N TYR A 37 -6.48 -2.96 3.33
CA TYR A 37 -5.39 -3.79 3.84
C TYR A 37 -4.69 -3.17 5.06
N GLY A 38 -4.54 -1.84 5.09
CA GLY A 38 -3.89 -1.17 6.22
C GLY A 38 -4.68 -1.23 7.53
N ALA A 39 -6.01 -1.18 7.45
CA ALA A 39 -6.88 -1.34 8.62
C ALA A 39 -6.85 -2.77 9.19
N ASP A 40 -6.59 -3.77 8.35
CA ASP A 40 -6.53 -5.17 8.76
C ASP A 40 -5.21 -5.48 9.52
N HIS A 41 -5.33 -5.71 10.83
CA HIS A 41 -4.16 -6.01 11.66
C HIS A 41 -3.49 -7.33 11.27
N GLN A 42 -4.25 -8.31 10.76
CA GLN A 42 -3.71 -9.61 10.36
C GLN A 42 -2.79 -9.47 9.14
N THR A 43 -3.17 -8.63 8.17
CA THR A 43 -2.33 -8.30 7.02
C THR A 43 -1.01 -7.65 7.47
N ARG A 44 -1.05 -6.68 8.39
CA ARG A 44 0.17 -6.05 8.93
C ARG A 44 1.08 -7.06 9.62
N ARG A 45 0.53 -7.87 10.52
CA ARG A 45 1.27 -8.92 11.25
C ARG A 45 1.87 -9.97 10.32
N LEU A 46 1.15 -10.33 9.26
CA LEU A 46 1.67 -11.25 8.24
C LEU A 46 2.92 -10.70 7.58
N ILE A 47 2.92 -9.41 7.19
CA ILE A 47 4.06 -8.76 6.53
C ILE A 47 5.25 -8.65 7.50
N GLU A 48 4.99 -8.23 8.74
CA GLU A 48 6.00 -8.14 9.81
C GLU A 48 6.66 -9.49 10.09
N ALA A 49 5.86 -10.56 10.21
CA ALA A 49 6.35 -11.92 10.49
C ALA A 49 7.27 -12.48 9.40
N HIS A 50 7.17 -11.97 8.17
CA HIS A 50 8.06 -12.34 7.06
C HIS A 50 9.25 -11.38 6.90
N GLY A 51 9.47 -10.47 7.88
CA GLY A 51 10.59 -9.54 7.86
C GLY A 51 10.54 -8.53 6.72
N ARG A 52 9.34 -8.18 6.24
CA ARG A 52 9.14 -7.21 5.15
C ARG A 52 8.69 -5.86 5.69
N GLY A 53 9.11 -4.78 5.05
CA GLY A 53 8.61 -3.44 5.34
C GLY A 53 7.21 -3.22 4.75
N TYR A 54 6.46 -2.28 5.30
CA TYR A 54 5.23 -1.84 4.67
C TYR A 54 4.98 -0.33 4.78
N VAL A 55 4.22 0.18 3.81
CA VAL A 55 3.56 1.48 3.86
C VAL A 55 2.11 1.26 3.41
N LEU A 56 1.19 1.13 4.36
CA LEU A 56 -0.21 0.85 4.07
C LEU A 56 -1.04 2.08 4.37
N ALA A 57 -1.84 2.53 3.39
CA ALA A 57 -2.79 3.60 3.63
C ALA A 57 -3.78 3.19 4.74
N VAL A 58 -4.34 4.16 5.44
CA VAL A 58 -5.43 3.94 6.42
C VAL A 58 -6.43 5.09 6.35
N THR A 59 -7.64 4.87 6.85
CA THR A 59 -8.64 5.94 6.98
C THR A 59 -8.27 6.88 8.13
N SER A 60 -8.83 8.09 8.13
CA SER A 60 -8.61 9.08 9.19
C SER A 60 -9.10 8.59 10.56
N ALA A 61 -10.14 7.76 10.57
CA ALA A 61 -10.70 7.09 11.74
C ALA A 61 -9.90 5.87 12.23
N GLN A 62 -8.85 5.42 11.51
CA GLN A 62 -8.00 4.33 11.99
C GLN A 62 -7.41 4.70 13.35
N ARG A 63 -7.50 3.80 14.33
CA ARG A 63 -7.00 4.06 15.67
C ARG A 63 -5.58 3.55 15.86
N LEU A 64 -4.75 4.36 16.50
CA LEU A 64 -3.46 3.99 17.06
C LEU A 64 -3.55 4.22 18.58
N GLY A 65 -3.56 3.14 19.35
CA GLY A 65 -3.94 3.18 20.76
C GLY A 65 -5.38 3.67 20.93
N LEU A 66 -5.55 4.72 21.73
CA LEU A 66 -6.86 5.32 22.04
C LEU A 66 -7.20 6.54 21.17
N LYS A 67 -6.38 6.88 20.18
CA LYS A 67 -6.54 8.09 19.36
C LYS A 67 -6.70 7.73 17.87
N PRO A 68 -7.72 8.23 17.16
CA PRO A 68 -7.77 8.22 15.70
C PRO A 68 -6.54 8.89 15.08
N VAL A 69 -6.06 8.41 13.93
CA VAL A 69 -4.85 8.96 13.28
C VAL A 69 -5.03 10.40 12.80
N GLU A 70 -6.26 10.87 12.60
CA GLU A 70 -6.51 12.28 12.24
C GLU A 70 -6.15 13.25 13.37
N ASP A 71 -6.44 12.89 14.61
CA ASP A 71 -6.12 13.73 15.77
C ASP A 71 -4.61 13.81 16.00
N TRP A 72 -3.80 12.90 15.43
CA TRP A 72 -2.34 12.96 15.48
C TRP A 72 -1.77 14.14 14.66
N LEU A 73 -2.59 14.80 13.83
CA LEU A 73 -2.18 16.03 13.14
C LEU A 73 -1.77 17.14 14.12
N GLU A 74 -2.39 17.19 15.29
CA GLU A 74 -2.07 18.16 16.35
C GLU A 74 -0.69 17.93 16.94
N ASP A 75 -0.20 16.69 16.87
CA ASP A 75 1.10 16.28 17.41
C ASP A 75 2.24 16.55 16.40
N VAL A 76 1.94 16.99 15.18
CA VAL A 76 2.94 17.35 14.17
C VAL A 76 3.57 18.71 14.52
N PRO A 77 4.89 18.78 14.78
CA PRO A 77 5.54 20.06 15.06
C PRO A 77 5.41 21.05 13.90
N ALA A 78 5.45 22.35 14.18
CA ALA A 78 5.37 23.39 13.14
C ALA A 78 6.43 23.22 12.02
N ARG A 79 7.62 22.73 12.38
CA ARG A 79 8.73 22.41 11.44
C ARG A 79 8.80 20.92 11.06
N GLY A 80 7.79 20.13 11.40
CA GLY A 80 7.74 18.68 11.15
C GLY A 80 7.34 18.28 9.73
N TRP A 81 7.07 19.26 8.86
CA TRP A 81 6.67 19.02 7.47
C TRP A 81 7.87 19.15 6.52
N ALA A 82 8.10 18.11 5.72
CA ALA A 82 9.09 18.10 4.66
C ALA A 82 8.42 18.00 3.28
N ARG A 83 8.86 18.82 2.32
CA ARG A 83 8.38 18.74 0.94
C ARG A 83 9.18 17.70 0.17
N LEU A 84 8.51 16.65 -0.30
CA LEU A 84 9.15 15.52 -0.98
C LEU A 84 8.28 15.04 -2.16
N SER A 85 8.96 14.49 -3.18
CA SER A 85 8.31 13.88 -4.34
C SER A 85 7.91 12.44 -4.05
N ALA A 86 6.65 12.10 -4.31
CA ALA A 86 6.13 10.73 -4.28
C ALA A 86 6.40 9.98 -5.61
N GLY A 87 7.45 10.37 -6.32
CA GLY A 87 7.80 9.87 -7.65
C GLY A 87 7.26 10.75 -8.78
N GLU A 88 7.68 10.41 -9.99
CA GLU A 88 7.32 11.15 -11.20
C GLU A 88 5.84 10.98 -11.56
N GLY A 89 5.30 11.96 -12.26
CA GLY A 89 3.96 11.92 -12.84
C GLY A 89 3.96 12.60 -14.21
N ALA A 90 2.86 12.47 -14.95
CA ALA A 90 2.74 12.99 -16.32
C ALA A 90 2.98 14.51 -16.45
N LYS A 91 2.85 15.28 -15.35
CA LYS A 91 3.09 16.73 -15.30
C LYS A 91 4.35 17.10 -14.49
N GLY A 92 5.28 16.16 -14.34
CA GLY A 92 6.48 16.28 -13.52
C GLY A 92 6.34 15.68 -12.11
N PRO A 93 7.30 15.97 -11.21
CA PRO A 93 7.37 15.35 -9.89
C PRO A 93 6.12 15.58 -9.05
N ARG A 94 5.60 14.52 -8.43
CA ARG A 94 4.40 14.59 -7.57
C ARG A 94 4.78 15.05 -6.17
N LEU A 95 4.94 16.37 -6.03
CA LEU A 95 5.33 17.02 -4.78
C LEU A 95 4.16 17.13 -3.79
N TYR A 96 4.41 16.68 -2.55
CA TYR A 96 3.51 16.86 -1.42
C TYR A 96 4.30 17.28 -0.18
N ASP A 97 3.60 17.81 0.82
CA ASP A 97 4.18 18.00 2.14
C ASP A 97 3.90 16.74 2.98
N TRP A 98 4.94 16.24 3.65
CA TRP A 98 4.93 15.01 4.42
C TRP A 98 5.36 15.23 5.86
N ALA A 99 4.72 14.55 6.80
CA ALA A 99 5.13 14.47 8.19
C ALA A 99 5.23 13.01 8.62
N TYR A 100 6.09 12.73 9.60
CA TYR A 100 6.26 11.39 10.16
C TYR A 100 6.25 11.46 11.68
N LEU A 101 5.39 10.66 12.30
CA LEU A 101 5.27 10.53 13.75
C LEU A 101 5.58 9.08 14.14
N PRO A 102 6.63 8.81 14.92
CA PRO A 102 6.90 7.47 15.45
C PRO A 102 5.71 6.97 16.29
N TYR A 103 5.43 5.67 16.22
CA TYR A 103 4.37 5.03 17.00
C TYR A 103 4.77 3.62 17.43
N GLY A 104 4.46 3.28 18.68
CA GLY A 104 4.70 1.96 19.26
C GLY A 104 6.17 1.73 19.63
N ILE A 105 6.46 0.51 20.08
CA ILE A 105 7.80 0.06 20.47
C ILE A 105 8.15 -1.14 19.59
N PRO A 106 8.71 -0.92 18.39
CA PRO A 106 9.12 -1.99 17.49
C PRO A 106 10.36 -2.72 18.04
N PRO A 107 10.63 -3.97 17.62
CA PRO A 107 11.83 -4.69 17.99
C PRO A 107 13.08 -4.00 17.42
N THR A 108 14.24 -4.34 17.97
CA THR A 108 15.53 -3.80 17.55
C THR A 108 15.73 -3.93 16.04
N GLY A 109 16.21 -2.85 15.41
CA GLY A 109 16.43 -2.78 13.97
C GLY A 109 15.21 -2.33 13.16
N TRP A 110 14.05 -2.18 13.78
CA TRP A 110 12.82 -1.72 13.13
C TRP A 110 12.31 -0.41 13.72
N LYS A 111 11.52 0.31 12.91
CA LYS A 111 10.73 1.45 13.33
C LYS A 111 9.32 1.36 12.76
N SER A 112 8.38 1.93 13.51
CA SER A 112 6.98 2.05 13.11
C SER A 112 6.48 3.46 13.37
N GLY A 113 5.53 3.89 12.56
CA GLY A 113 5.02 5.25 12.66
C GLY A 113 3.89 5.55 11.69
N LEU A 114 3.30 6.72 11.90
CA LEU A 114 2.30 7.33 11.06
C LEU A 114 2.98 8.29 10.07
N LEU A 115 2.86 7.99 8.78
CA LEU A 115 3.25 8.88 7.70
C LEU A 115 2.02 9.65 7.22
N ILE A 116 2.12 10.97 7.17
CA ILE A 116 1.02 11.86 6.83
C ILE A 116 1.39 12.63 5.57
N ARG A 117 0.48 12.66 4.60
CA ARG A 117 0.60 13.43 3.36
C ARG A 117 -0.46 14.52 3.33
N ARG A 118 -0.09 15.73 2.93
CA ARG A 118 -1.06 16.78 2.57
C ARG A 118 -0.73 17.41 1.22
N LYS A 119 -1.75 17.85 0.49
CA LYS A 119 -1.59 18.54 -0.79
C LYS A 119 -1.51 20.06 -0.59
N LYS A 120 -0.54 20.71 -1.23
CA LYS A 120 -0.43 22.18 -1.24
C LYS A 120 -1.69 22.79 -1.86
N GLY A 121 -2.26 23.80 -1.20
CA GLY A 121 -3.49 24.48 -1.65
C GLY A 121 -4.79 23.75 -1.28
N ARG A 122 -4.74 22.61 -0.58
CA ARG A 122 -5.92 21.95 0.01
C ARG A 122 -5.66 21.64 1.49
N PRO A 123 -5.74 22.66 2.37
CA PRO A 123 -5.26 22.58 3.75
C PRO A 123 -5.97 21.58 4.68
N HIS A 124 -6.98 20.85 4.21
CA HIS A 124 -7.74 19.87 5.01
C HIS A 124 -7.83 18.47 4.36
N GLN A 125 -7.07 18.21 3.29
CA GLN A 125 -7.04 16.91 2.63
C GLN A 125 -5.76 16.16 3.00
N PHE A 126 -5.88 15.31 4.01
CA PHE A 126 -4.80 14.47 4.51
C PHE A 126 -4.94 13.03 4.01
N THR A 127 -3.81 12.36 3.83
CA THR A 127 -3.75 10.92 3.62
C THR A 127 -2.79 10.32 4.63
N PHE A 128 -3.23 9.27 5.30
CA PHE A 128 -2.52 8.64 6.40
C PHE A 128 -2.02 7.27 5.98
N TYR A 129 -0.82 6.92 6.43
CA TYR A 129 -0.23 5.61 6.20
C TYR A 129 0.40 5.08 7.48
N LEU A 130 0.14 3.82 7.79
CA LEU A 130 0.93 3.11 8.80
C LEU A 130 2.19 2.56 8.13
N THR A 131 3.30 2.66 8.85
CA THR A 131 4.61 2.22 8.36
C THR A 131 5.25 1.21 9.30
N TRP A 132 5.96 0.26 8.69
CA TRP A 132 6.89 -0.65 9.36
C TRP A 132 8.14 -0.74 8.49
N ALA A 133 9.30 -0.39 9.05
CA ALA A 133 10.49 -0.12 8.27
C ALA A 133 11.76 -0.46 9.05
N PRO A 134 12.87 -0.84 8.39
CA PRO A 134 14.17 -0.83 9.05
C PRO A 134 14.47 0.54 9.67
N VAL A 135 15.12 0.56 10.84
CA VAL A 135 15.31 1.77 11.66
C VAL A 135 15.98 2.92 10.90
N ASP A 136 16.93 2.60 10.01
CA ASP A 136 17.68 3.58 9.23
C ASP A 136 16.96 4.06 7.95
N THR A 137 15.72 3.61 7.71
CA THR A 137 14.98 3.98 6.49
C THR A 137 14.69 5.49 6.46
N PRO A 138 15.21 6.27 5.50
CA PRO A 138 14.96 7.70 5.47
C PRO A 138 13.51 8.02 5.07
N LEU A 139 13.02 9.20 5.48
CA LEU A 139 11.67 9.66 5.14
C LEU A 139 11.43 9.67 3.62
N SER A 140 12.42 10.08 2.83
CA SER A 140 12.36 10.06 1.37
C SER A 140 12.07 8.67 0.79
N THR A 141 12.59 7.60 1.41
CA THR A 141 12.28 6.23 1.02
C THR A 141 10.82 5.88 1.34
N LEU A 142 10.32 6.20 2.54
CA LEU A 142 8.93 5.95 2.90
C LEU A 142 7.96 6.69 1.95
N VAL A 143 8.27 7.95 1.62
CA VAL A 143 7.51 8.75 0.65
C VAL A 143 7.53 8.13 -0.75
N ARG A 144 8.71 7.67 -1.21
CA ARG A 144 8.84 7.00 -2.50
C ARG A 144 8.00 5.72 -2.53
N ILE A 145 8.07 4.87 -1.49
CA ILE A 145 7.27 3.64 -1.39
C ILE A 145 5.76 3.97 -1.35
N ALA A 146 5.32 4.97 -0.58
CA ALA A 146 3.93 5.42 -0.59
C ALA A 146 3.47 5.84 -1.99
N GLY A 147 4.35 6.51 -2.74
CA GLY A 147 4.13 6.93 -4.12
C GLY A 147 4.04 5.80 -5.14
N MET A 148 4.60 4.62 -4.83
CA MET A 148 4.52 3.44 -5.69
C MET A 148 3.11 2.86 -5.77
N ARG A 149 2.21 3.21 -4.84
CA ARG A 149 0.80 2.79 -4.91
C ARG A 149 0.16 3.14 -6.26
N TRP A 150 0.51 4.28 -6.84
CA TRP A 150 -0.03 4.70 -8.14
C TRP A 150 0.39 3.79 -9.29
N ARG A 151 1.56 3.14 -9.21
CA ARG A 151 1.99 2.19 -10.24
C ARG A 151 1.02 1.03 -10.39
N ILE A 152 0.33 0.62 -9.32
CA ILE A 152 -0.69 -0.42 -9.40
C ILE A 152 -1.82 0.00 -10.33
N GLU A 153 -2.31 1.24 -10.20
CA GLU A 153 -3.36 1.78 -11.07
C GLU A 153 -2.86 1.89 -12.52
N SER A 154 -1.62 2.39 -12.73
CA SER A 154 -1.02 2.44 -14.07
C SER A 154 -0.90 1.06 -14.71
N CYS A 155 -0.37 0.05 -14.00
CA CYS A 155 -0.24 -1.31 -14.52
C CYS A 155 -1.61 -1.91 -14.87
N PHE A 156 -2.66 -1.62 -14.10
CA PHE A 156 -4.00 -2.08 -14.46
C PHE A 156 -4.52 -1.40 -15.73
N GLU A 157 -4.35 -0.09 -15.86
CA GLU A 157 -4.79 0.64 -17.06
C GLU A 157 -4.00 0.21 -18.31
N GLU A 158 -2.68 0.01 -18.20
CA GLU A 158 -1.84 -0.55 -19.26
C GLU A 158 -2.27 -1.97 -19.61
N ALA A 159 -2.43 -2.87 -18.64
CA ALA A 159 -2.84 -4.25 -18.90
C ALA A 159 -4.22 -4.33 -19.59
N LYS A 160 -5.15 -3.42 -19.27
CA LYS A 160 -6.42 -3.31 -20.01
C LYS A 160 -6.20 -2.89 -21.45
N GLY A 161 -5.49 -1.78 -21.68
CA GLY A 161 -5.31 -1.21 -23.02
C GLY A 161 -4.36 -1.98 -23.94
N GLU A 162 -3.37 -2.70 -23.38
CA GLU A 162 -2.31 -3.36 -24.15
C GLU A 162 -2.48 -4.89 -24.21
N THR A 163 -3.09 -5.50 -23.20
CA THR A 163 -3.22 -6.97 -23.09
C THR A 163 -4.66 -7.45 -22.96
N GLY A 164 -5.63 -6.55 -23.13
CA GLY A 164 -7.05 -6.86 -23.10
C GLY A 164 -7.51 -7.42 -21.76
N LEU A 165 -6.95 -6.97 -20.63
CA LEU A 165 -7.26 -7.51 -19.29
C LEU A 165 -8.77 -7.50 -18.98
N ASP A 166 -9.51 -6.51 -19.48
CA ASP A 166 -10.96 -6.38 -19.38
C ASP A 166 -11.70 -6.60 -20.72
N GLU A 167 -10.99 -6.99 -21.78
CA GLU A 167 -11.54 -7.26 -23.12
C GLU A 167 -11.81 -8.76 -23.35
N TYR A 168 -12.59 -9.38 -22.46
CA TYR A 168 -12.99 -10.78 -22.59
C TYR A 168 -14.51 -10.97 -22.64
N GLU A 169 -14.96 -11.95 -23.43
CA GLU A 169 -16.38 -12.35 -23.50
C GLU A 169 -16.62 -13.75 -22.92
N VAL A 170 -15.63 -14.30 -22.20
CA VAL A 170 -15.70 -15.64 -21.61
C VAL A 170 -16.74 -15.73 -20.50
N ARG A 171 -17.52 -16.83 -20.50
CA ARG A 171 -18.62 -17.06 -19.54
C ARG A 171 -18.37 -18.21 -18.57
N SER A 172 -17.22 -18.88 -18.68
CA SER A 172 -16.82 -19.96 -17.77
C SER A 172 -15.71 -19.48 -16.82
N TRP A 173 -15.70 -20.02 -15.61
CA TRP A 173 -14.67 -19.73 -14.62
C TRP A 173 -13.26 -20.02 -15.15
N THR A 174 -13.06 -21.19 -15.74
CA THR A 174 -11.77 -21.61 -16.28
C THR A 174 -11.33 -20.71 -17.45
N GLY A 175 -12.26 -20.31 -18.32
CA GLY A 175 -12.00 -19.37 -19.40
C GLY A 175 -11.54 -18.01 -18.87
N TRP A 176 -12.29 -17.46 -17.91
CA TRP A 176 -11.94 -16.21 -17.23
C TRP A 176 -10.58 -16.28 -16.54
N HIS A 177 -10.33 -17.33 -15.74
CA HIS A 177 -9.08 -17.47 -15.01
C HIS A 177 -7.86 -17.60 -15.94
N ARG A 178 -7.99 -18.32 -17.06
CA ARG A 178 -6.94 -18.41 -18.08
C ARG A 178 -6.67 -17.06 -18.73
N HIS A 179 -7.73 -16.34 -19.13
CA HIS A 179 -7.61 -15.01 -19.73
C HIS A 179 -6.87 -14.04 -18.82
N ILE A 180 -7.35 -13.86 -17.59
CA ILE A 180 -6.73 -12.94 -16.61
C ILE A 180 -5.27 -13.31 -16.36
N THR A 181 -4.95 -14.60 -16.21
CA THR A 181 -3.58 -15.05 -15.97
C THR A 181 -2.67 -14.74 -17.16
N LEU A 182 -3.13 -14.99 -18.39
CA LEU A 182 -2.35 -14.75 -19.60
C LEU A 182 -2.18 -13.25 -19.90
N SER A 183 -3.21 -12.44 -19.73
CA SER A 183 -3.09 -10.97 -19.88
C SER A 183 -2.12 -10.39 -18.86
N MET A 184 -2.24 -10.78 -17.58
CA MET A 184 -1.30 -10.34 -16.54
C MET A 184 0.14 -10.80 -16.82
N LEU A 185 0.33 -12.00 -17.37
CA LEU A 185 1.65 -12.50 -17.76
C LEU A 185 2.22 -11.75 -18.97
N ALA A 186 1.39 -11.38 -19.95
CA ALA A 186 1.81 -10.68 -21.15
C ALA A 186 2.25 -9.23 -20.86
N HIS A 187 1.70 -8.60 -19.81
CA HIS A 187 2.09 -7.26 -19.36
C HIS A 187 3.37 -7.25 -18.50
N ALA A 188 3.63 -8.32 -17.75
CA ALA A 188 4.66 -8.41 -16.71
C ALA A 188 6.11 -8.33 -17.22
#